data_AF-A0A3D5HH68-F1
#
_entry.id   AF-A0A3D5HH68-F1
#
_cell.length_a   1.000
_cell.length_b   1.000
_cell.length_c   1.000
_cell.angle_alpha   90.00
_cell.angle_beta   90.00
_cell.angle_gamma   90.00
#
_symmetry.space_group_name_H-M   'P 1'
#
loop_
_entity.id
_entity.type
_entity.pdbx_description
1 polymer ?
#
loop_
_entity_poly.entity_id
_entity_poly.type
_entity_poly.pdbx_seq_one_letter_code
_entity_poly.pdbx_strand_id
1 'polypeptide(L)'
;RIDRRRKFHATVLLRALGYSDDRLLEYFYQFEKLDISKVKTGEDLETQSYFRVMDPEIILDQRPQLQITDPKSGEVLVKSGQRINKRLLKKLEAAKITHLNVTLNEIKGRIIAKTIFKDGSEEILVPCNTPLTTELLTTLAENGVKEVELLHIGPQKTGSALRDTLELDKVISSEQALIELYKKMKPGDPPTLEAAQLMLENFFFKRERYSLSKVGRLKINEKLELDDPLDNTVLTKVDILKTVKYLLELKEGHPNRMIDDIDHLGNRRVRSVGELLETQFRIGLVRMERTIKERMSLQDSETMMLHDIVNAKPVAGAIHEFFGSSQLSQFMDQTNPLSEITHKRRLSALGPGGLTRERAGFDVRDVHSSHYGRICPIETPEGPNIGLIASLATFGRVNEFGFIETPYLKVENGVVTDKVEYLSAIEEEKYSIAQANAKLDKKKAFINDFITSRVGSEFSMVLKENIDYIDISPRQLVSVAAAMIPFLEHDDANRALMGSNMQRQGVPLVKPKAPLVGTGIEHQAALDSGSCVVASRTGVVDNVDAGRVVIQA
;
A
#
# COMPACT_ATOMS: atom_id res chain seq x y z
N ARG A 1 -7.11 2.25 16.07
CA ARG A 1 -6.15 2.32 17.22
C ARG A 1 -4.95 3.13 16.76
N ILE A 2 -4.41 4.03 17.58
CA ILE A 2 -3.16 4.77 17.29
C ILE A 2 -2.04 4.11 18.12
N ASP A 3 -0.87 3.88 17.53
CA ASP A 3 0.31 3.25 18.18
C ASP A 3 -0.01 1.97 18.96
N ARG A 4 -0.91 1.12 18.43
CA ARG A 4 -1.37 -0.11 19.08
C ARG A 4 -1.98 0.08 20.49
N ARG A 5 -2.38 1.30 20.86
CA ARG A 5 -3.05 1.63 22.12
C ARG A 5 -4.54 1.20 22.13
N ARG A 6 -5.31 1.70 23.10
CA ARG A 6 -6.72 1.34 23.34
C ARG A 6 -7.60 1.54 22.09
N LYS A 7 -8.64 0.71 21.96
CA LYS A 7 -9.62 0.82 20.86
C LYS A 7 -10.53 2.04 21.06
N PHE A 8 -10.94 2.63 19.94
CA PHE A 8 -11.96 3.67 19.88
C PHE A 8 -12.65 3.57 18.50
N HIS A 9 -13.88 4.08 18.40
CA HIS A 9 -14.66 4.06 17.17
C HIS A 9 -14.01 4.95 16.11
N ALA A 10 -13.99 4.53 14.85
CA ALA A 10 -13.36 5.29 13.77
C ALA A 10 -14.01 6.67 13.60
N THR A 11 -15.32 6.77 13.86
CA THR A 11 -16.12 7.99 13.86
C THR A 11 -15.57 9.07 14.80
N VAL A 12 -15.02 8.71 15.96
CA VAL A 12 -14.39 9.66 16.89
C VAL A 12 -13.21 10.38 16.22
N LEU A 13 -12.38 9.66 15.46
CA LEU A 13 -11.28 10.30 14.72
C LEU A 13 -11.82 11.20 13.62
N LEU A 14 -12.83 10.76 12.88
CA LEU A 14 -13.43 11.54 11.80
C LEU A 14 -14.10 12.84 12.32
N ARG A 15 -14.83 12.76 13.44
CA ARG A 15 -15.36 13.93 14.15
C ARG A 15 -14.24 14.87 14.61
N ALA A 16 -13.17 14.32 15.19
CA ALA A 16 -12.01 15.11 15.63
C ALA A 16 -11.27 15.81 14.47
N LEU A 17 -11.40 15.33 13.23
CA LEU A 17 -10.89 16.00 12.04
C LEU A 17 -11.80 17.15 11.55
N GLY A 18 -12.98 17.31 12.17
CA GLY A 18 -13.96 18.36 11.88
C GLY A 18 -15.09 17.93 10.95
N TYR A 19 -15.28 16.63 10.71
CA TYR A 19 -16.42 16.15 9.92
C TYR A 19 -17.66 15.98 10.79
N SER A 20 -18.79 16.57 10.37
CA SER A 20 -20.10 16.33 10.98
C SER A 20 -20.70 15.01 10.50
N ASP A 21 -21.65 14.48 11.26
CA ASP A 21 -22.32 13.20 10.93
C ASP A 21 -23.03 13.29 9.57
N ASP A 22 -23.66 14.42 9.24
CA ASP A 22 -24.29 14.63 7.92
C ASP A 22 -23.28 14.51 6.78
N ARG A 23 -22.10 15.14 6.92
CA ARG A 23 -21.04 15.09 5.90
C ARG A 23 -20.42 13.70 5.77
N LEU A 24 -20.30 12.98 6.88
CA LEU A 24 -19.83 11.60 6.85
C LEU A 24 -20.83 10.72 6.11
N LEU A 25 -22.11 10.78 6.47
CA LEU A 25 -23.14 10.00 5.79
C LEU A 25 -23.19 10.33 4.29
N GLU A 26 -23.08 11.60 3.91
CA GLU A 26 -23.05 12.05 2.50
C GLU A 26 -21.84 11.52 1.73
N TYR A 27 -20.69 11.40 2.39
CA TYR A 27 -19.49 10.89 1.74
C TYR A 27 -19.50 9.37 1.56
N PHE A 28 -20.04 8.64 2.53
CA PHE A 28 -19.96 7.17 2.60
C PHE A 28 -21.18 6.45 2.05
N TYR A 29 -22.33 7.10 1.96
CA TYR A 29 -23.59 6.51 1.51
C TYR A 29 -24.19 7.27 0.33
N GLN A 30 -24.92 6.56 -0.53
CA GLN A 30 -25.82 7.19 -1.49
C GLN A 30 -27.15 7.52 -0.81
N PHE A 31 -27.76 8.64 -1.21
CA PHE A 31 -29.02 9.11 -0.66
C PHE A 31 -30.18 8.81 -1.59
N GLU A 32 -31.23 8.25 -1.04
CA GLU A 32 -32.49 7.96 -1.72
C GLU A 32 -33.53 9.00 -1.27
N LYS A 33 -34.14 9.71 -2.22
CA LYS A 33 -35.13 10.74 -1.89
C LYS A 33 -36.53 10.15 -1.77
N LEU A 34 -37.19 10.46 -0.67
CA LEU A 34 -38.58 10.12 -0.38
C LEU A 34 -39.42 11.41 -0.41
N ASP A 35 -40.38 11.48 -1.32
CA ASP A 35 -41.40 12.53 -1.38
C ASP A 35 -42.60 12.12 -0.52
N ILE A 36 -42.89 12.96 0.48
CA ILE A 36 -43.98 12.85 1.44
C ILE A 36 -45.03 13.99 1.28
N SER A 37 -44.99 14.74 0.17
CA SER A 37 -45.87 15.89 -0.08
C SER A 37 -47.37 15.59 -0.09
N LYS A 38 -47.76 14.33 -0.32
CA LYS A 38 -49.17 13.88 -0.30
C LYS A 38 -49.60 13.26 1.03
N VAL A 39 -48.72 13.24 2.02
CA VAL A 39 -49.02 12.72 3.36
C VAL A 39 -49.89 13.74 4.08
N LYS A 40 -51.10 13.36 4.48
CA LYS A 40 -52.02 14.22 5.22
C LYS A 40 -52.01 13.89 6.70
N THR A 41 -51.97 14.92 7.51
CA THR A 41 -52.06 14.84 8.97
C THR A 41 -53.46 14.40 9.40
N GLY A 42 -53.57 13.26 10.11
CA GLY A 42 -54.84 12.77 10.68
C GLY A 42 -55.58 11.67 9.91
N GLU A 43 -55.09 11.25 8.74
CA GLU A 43 -55.57 10.06 8.01
C GLU A 43 -54.70 8.83 8.33
N ASP A 44 -55.23 7.62 8.18
CA ASP A 44 -54.51 6.37 8.48
C ASP A 44 -53.27 6.22 7.58
N LEU A 45 -52.07 6.22 8.18
CA LEU A 45 -50.77 6.22 7.50
C LEU A 45 -50.58 5.01 6.58
N GLU A 46 -51.27 3.90 6.84
CA GLU A 46 -51.22 2.70 5.98
C GLU A 46 -51.90 2.90 4.63
N THR A 47 -52.84 3.84 4.52
CA THR A 47 -53.60 4.11 3.28
C THR A 47 -52.99 5.22 2.42
N GLN A 48 -51.94 5.87 2.91
CA GLN A 48 -51.31 7.01 2.24
C GLN A 48 -50.25 6.58 1.24
N SER A 49 -50.10 7.35 0.16
CA SER A 49 -49.14 7.07 -0.91
C SER A 49 -47.82 7.78 -0.67
N TYR A 50 -46.74 7.01 -0.53
CA TYR A 50 -45.38 7.51 -0.44
C TYR A 50 -44.67 7.34 -1.78
N PHE A 51 -43.88 8.33 -2.18
CA PHE A 51 -43.23 8.34 -3.47
C PHE A 51 -41.71 8.33 -3.30
N ARG A 52 -41.03 7.32 -3.86
CA ARG A 52 -39.57 7.35 -4.00
C ARG A 52 -39.20 8.01 -5.33
N VAL A 53 -38.26 8.94 -5.29
CA VAL A 53 -37.74 9.57 -6.50
C VAL A 53 -36.91 8.55 -7.28
N MET A 54 -37.10 8.52 -8.60
CA MET A 54 -36.44 7.57 -9.48
C MET A 54 -34.97 7.93 -9.66
N ASP A 55 -34.08 7.14 -9.05
CA ASP A 55 -32.63 7.15 -9.29
C ASP A 55 -32.18 5.82 -9.93
N PRO A 56 -31.68 5.83 -11.18
CA PRO A 56 -31.31 4.63 -11.90
C PRO A 56 -30.21 3.78 -11.23
N GLU A 57 -29.27 4.40 -10.52
CA GLU A 57 -28.16 3.69 -9.88
C GLU A 57 -28.63 2.94 -8.62
N ILE A 58 -29.51 3.58 -7.85
CA ILE A 58 -30.05 3.06 -6.59
C ILE A 58 -31.10 1.97 -6.85
N ILE A 59 -31.95 2.16 -7.86
CA ILE A 59 -33.08 1.26 -8.15
C ILE A 59 -32.63 -0.04 -8.83
N LEU A 60 -31.45 -0.03 -9.47
CA LEU A 60 -30.88 -1.22 -10.08
C LEU A 60 -30.75 -2.34 -9.02
N ASP A 61 -31.19 -3.54 -9.39
CA ASP A 61 -31.16 -4.73 -8.54
C ASP A 61 -32.08 -4.72 -7.31
N GLN A 62 -32.88 -3.66 -7.12
CA GLN A 62 -33.94 -3.66 -6.11
C GLN A 62 -35.12 -4.55 -6.50
N ARG A 63 -35.91 -4.96 -5.50
CA ARG A 63 -37.16 -5.70 -5.64
C ARG A 63 -38.30 -4.87 -5.03
N PRO A 64 -39.08 -4.14 -5.84
CA PRO A 64 -40.21 -3.37 -5.34
C PRO A 64 -41.33 -4.33 -4.87
N GLN A 65 -41.98 -4.06 -3.73
CA GLN A 65 -43.14 -4.84 -3.27
C GLN A 65 -44.41 -4.47 -4.03
N LEU A 66 -44.50 -3.25 -4.56
CA LEU A 66 -45.60 -2.83 -5.43
C LEU A 66 -45.25 -3.04 -6.91
N GLN A 67 -46.27 -3.31 -7.72
CA GLN A 67 -46.13 -3.32 -9.16
C GLN A 67 -45.91 -1.89 -9.67
N ILE A 68 -44.98 -1.72 -10.60
CA ILE A 68 -44.71 -0.43 -11.23
C ILE A 68 -45.42 -0.41 -12.59
N THR A 69 -46.38 0.50 -12.73
CA THR A 69 -47.13 0.71 -13.98
C THR A 69 -46.66 1.95 -14.71
N ASP A 70 -46.78 1.94 -16.04
CA ASP A 70 -46.58 3.12 -16.86
C ASP A 70 -47.72 4.13 -16.61
N PRO A 71 -47.42 5.39 -16.24
CA PRO A 71 -48.42 6.44 -16.04
C PRO A 71 -49.29 6.73 -17.27
N LYS A 72 -48.81 6.44 -18.49
CA LYS A 72 -49.50 6.77 -19.74
C LYS A 72 -50.31 5.61 -20.32
N SER A 73 -49.78 4.40 -20.25
CA SER A 73 -50.40 3.21 -20.85
C SER A 73 -51.12 2.31 -19.84
N GLY A 74 -50.86 2.47 -18.54
CA GLY A 74 -51.35 1.58 -17.49
C GLY A 74 -50.73 0.17 -17.53
N GLU A 75 -49.78 -0.07 -18.43
CA GLU A 75 -49.10 -1.37 -18.56
C GLU A 75 -48.17 -1.61 -17.36
N VAL A 76 -48.19 -2.83 -16.81
CA VAL A 76 -47.29 -3.23 -15.73
C VAL A 76 -45.88 -3.44 -16.28
N LEU A 77 -44.97 -2.50 -15.99
CA LEU A 77 -43.58 -2.56 -16.42
C LEU A 77 -42.74 -3.50 -15.55
N VAL A 78 -42.99 -3.53 -14.24
CA VAL A 78 -42.31 -4.40 -13.27
C VAL A 78 -43.35 -5.01 -12.33
N LYS A 79 -43.33 -6.33 -12.19
CA LYS A 79 -44.21 -7.04 -11.27
C LYS A 79 -43.71 -6.91 -9.82
N SER A 80 -44.61 -7.00 -8.86
CA SER A 80 -44.27 -7.09 -7.43
C SER A 80 -43.23 -8.20 -7.18
N GLY A 81 -42.19 -7.89 -6.42
CA GLY A 81 -41.09 -8.79 -6.05
C GLY A 81 -40.06 -9.06 -7.17
N GLN A 82 -40.30 -8.57 -8.39
CA GLN A 82 -39.40 -8.80 -9.53
C GLN A 82 -38.14 -7.92 -9.43
N ARG A 83 -36.95 -8.53 -9.53
CA ARG A 83 -35.67 -7.80 -9.55
C ARG A 83 -35.58 -6.90 -10.79
N ILE A 84 -35.20 -5.64 -10.59
CA ILE A 84 -35.00 -4.67 -11.66
C ILE A 84 -33.63 -4.88 -12.31
N ASN A 85 -33.62 -5.57 -13.45
CA ASN A 85 -32.42 -5.75 -14.27
C ASN A 85 -32.22 -4.55 -15.21
N LYS A 86 -31.00 -4.39 -15.79
CA LYS A 86 -30.68 -3.32 -16.76
C LYS A 86 -31.70 -3.15 -17.89
N ARG A 87 -32.33 -4.22 -18.37
CA ARG A 87 -33.38 -4.18 -19.40
C ARG A 87 -34.66 -3.50 -18.90
N LEU A 88 -35.09 -3.81 -17.67
CA LEU A 88 -36.28 -3.20 -17.06
C LEU A 88 -36.01 -1.76 -16.68
N LEU A 89 -34.79 -1.45 -16.22
CA LEU A 89 -34.38 -0.08 -15.94
C LEU A 89 -34.52 0.82 -17.18
N LYS A 90 -34.02 0.38 -18.34
CA LYS A 90 -34.20 1.09 -19.62
C LYS A 90 -35.67 1.30 -20.00
N LYS A 91 -36.56 0.36 -19.66
CA LYS A 91 -38.00 0.52 -19.88
C LYS A 91 -38.60 1.59 -18.95
N LEU A 92 -38.19 1.61 -17.68
CA LEU A 92 -38.61 2.62 -16.71
C LEU A 92 -38.15 4.03 -17.11
N GLU A 93 -36.91 4.15 -17.59
CA GLU A 93 -36.35 5.39 -18.16
C GLU A 93 -37.11 5.83 -19.41
N ALA A 94 -37.41 4.92 -20.34
CA ALA A 94 -38.17 5.21 -21.55
C ALA A 94 -39.61 5.67 -21.25
N ALA A 95 -40.22 5.12 -20.20
CA ALA A 95 -41.54 5.53 -19.71
C ALA A 95 -41.50 6.88 -18.95
N LYS A 96 -40.32 7.48 -18.73
CA LYS A 96 -40.11 8.75 -18.00
C LYS A 96 -40.75 8.76 -16.61
N ILE A 97 -40.65 7.64 -15.90
CA ILE A 97 -41.15 7.53 -14.53
C ILE A 97 -40.21 8.31 -13.60
N THR A 98 -40.75 9.31 -12.91
CA THR A 98 -39.99 10.15 -11.97
C THR A 98 -40.21 9.76 -10.51
N HIS A 99 -41.35 9.13 -10.20
CA HIS A 99 -41.74 8.76 -8.84
C HIS A 99 -42.27 7.32 -8.83
N LEU A 100 -41.85 6.54 -7.84
CA LEU A 100 -42.27 5.17 -7.60
C LEU A 100 -43.14 5.11 -6.34
N ASN A 101 -44.28 4.42 -6.40
CA ASN A 101 -45.12 4.19 -5.23
C ASN A 101 -44.49 3.18 -4.27
N VAL A 102 -44.59 3.47 -2.97
CA VAL A 102 -43.93 2.72 -1.89
C VAL A 102 -44.91 2.56 -0.73
N THR A 103 -44.85 1.41 -0.06
CA THR A 103 -45.69 1.15 1.13
C THR A 103 -44.99 1.59 2.42
N LEU A 104 -45.78 1.85 3.47
CA LEU A 104 -45.26 2.18 4.80
C LEU A 104 -44.30 1.10 5.33
N ASN A 105 -44.57 -0.18 5.05
CA ASN A 105 -43.73 -1.29 5.46
C ASN A 105 -42.33 -1.29 4.81
N GLU A 106 -42.19 -0.75 3.60
CA GLU A 106 -40.87 -0.62 2.95
C GLU A 106 -40.05 0.55 3.52
N ILE A 107 -40.73 1.56 4.05
CA ILE A 107 -40.13 2.81 4.54
C ILE A 107 -39.78 2.70 6.03
N LYS A 108 -40.62 2.00 6.80
CA LYS A 108 -40.45 1.80 8.23
C LYS A 108 -39.08 1.15 8.52
N GLY A 109 -38.29 1.80 9.38
CA GLY A 109 -36.95 1.35 9.75
C GLY A 109 -35.84 1.76 8.77
N ARG A 110 -36.15 2.42 7.65
CA ARG A 110 -35.13 3.13 6.86
C ARG A 110 -34.59 4.31 7.65
N ILE A 111 -33.37 4.74 7.34
CA ILE A 111 -32.63 5.70 8.16
C ILE A 111 -32.59 7.05 7.46
N ILE A 112 -32.82 8.13 8.20
CA ILE A 112 -32.71 9.50 7.71
C ILE A 112 -31.24 9.86 7.49
N ALA A 113 -30.94 10.37 6.28
CA ALA A 113 -29.58 10.66 5.83
C ALA A 113 -29.06 12.01 6.34
N LYS A 114 -29.90 13.05 6.33
CA LYS A 114 -29.55 14.42 6.76
C LYS A 114 -30.40 14.90 7.92
N THR A 115 -29.80 15.73 8.75
CA THR A 115 -30.48 16.44 9.83
C THR A 115 -31.52 17.40 9.25
N ILE A 116 -32.76 17.31 9.74
CA ILE A 116 -33.88 18.13 9.32
C ILE A 116 -34.10 19.21 10.37
N PHE A 117 -34.13 20.47 9.93
CA PHE A 117 -34.38 21.64 10.78
C PHE A 117 -35.83 22.10 10.62
N LYS A 118 -36.35 22.78 11.64
CA LYS A 118 -37.68 23.38 11.57
C LYS A 118 -37.68 24.62 10.67
N ASP A 119 -38.75 24.82 9.91
CA ASP A 119 -38.86 25.92 8.95
C ASP A 119 -38.57 27.28 9.59
N GLY A 120 -37.45 27.90 9.20
CA GLY A 120 -37.05 29.24 9.66
C GLY A 120 -36.28 29.30 10.99
N SER A 121 -35.84 28.18 11.57
CA SER A 121 -34.99 28.17 12.78
C SER A 121 -33.78 27.22 12.67
N GLU A 122 -32.78 27.41 13.55
CA GLU A 122 -31.67 26.46 13.74
C GLU A 122 -32.06 25.29 14.67
N GLU A 123 -33.34 25.15 15.03
CA GLU A 123 -33.81 24.08 15.90
C GLU A 123 -33.89 22.76 15.12
N ILE A 124 -33.17 21.74 15.62
CA ILE A 124 -33.13 20.41 15.01
C ILE A 124 -34.48 19.73 15.26
N LEU A 125 -35.21 19.44 14.19
CA LEU A 125 -36.43 18.65 14.24
C LEU A 125 -36.10 17.16 14.41
N VAL A 126 -35.22 16.66 13.54
CA VAL A 126 -34.79 15.25 13.53
C VAL A 126 -33.30 15.17 13.19
N PRO A 127 -32.46 14.58 14.06
CA PRO A 127 -31.05 14.40 13.75
C PRO A 127 -30.84 13.33 12.67
N CYS A 128 -29.76 13.44 11.90
CA CYS A 128 -29.34 12.40 10.97
C CYS A 128 -29.09 11.05 11.69
N ASN A 129 -29.05 9.97 10.90
CA ASN A 129 -28.89 8.60 11.38
C ASN A 129 -30.04 8.06 12.26
N THR A 130 -31.22 8.69 12.22
CA THR A 130 -32.39 8.22 12.97
C THR A 130 -33.24 7.27 12.13
N PRO A 131 -33.72 6.15 12.69
CA PRO A 131 -34.63 5.25 12.00
C PRO A 131 -36.02 5.89 11.88
N LEU A 132 -36.64 5.75 10.72
CA LEU A 132 -37.94 6.31 10.43
C LEU A 132 -39.04 5.46 11.10
N THR A 133 -39.67 6.04 12.11
CA THR A 133 -40.85 5.49 12.79
C THR A 133 -42.12 6.16 12.29
N THR A 134 -43.27 5.55 12.58
CA THR A 134 -44.59 6.12 12.24
C THR A 134 -44.83 7.46 12.93
N GLU A 135 -44.35 7.62 14.16
CA GLU A 135 -44.41 8.87 14.92
C GLU A 135 -43.54 9.97 14.31
N LEU A 136 -42.33 9.62 13.84
CA LEU A 136 -41.47 10.58 13.14
C LEU A 136 -42.11 11.06 11.82
N LEU A 137 -42.77 10.17 11.09
CA LEU A 137 -43.48 10.53 9.85
C LEU A 137 -44.63 11.52 10.10
N THR A 138 -45.42 11.35 11.17
CA THR A 138 -46.48 12.32 11.51
C THR A 138 -45.88 13.67 11.88
N THR A 139 -44.81 13.66 12.67
CA THR A 139 -44.10 14.88 13.09
C THR A 139 -43.52 15.64 11.88
N LEU A 140 -42.96 14.93 10.90
CA LEU A 140 -42.44 15.51 9.66
C LEU A 140 -43.55 16.13 8.81
N ALA A 141 -44.69 15.46 8.69
CA ALA A 141 -45.86 15.96 7.95
C ALA A 141 -46.50 17.18 8.63
N GLU A 142 -46.59 17.20 9.97
CA GLU A 142 -47.09 18.33 10.76
C GLU A 142 -46.25 19.60 10.57
N ASN A 143 -44.93 19.43 10.42
CA ASN A 143 -44.00 20.54 10.19
C ASN A 143 -43.84 20.88 8.69
N GLY A 144 -44.65 20.32 7.81
CA GLY A 144 -44.71 20.70 6.39
C GLY A 144 -43.53 20.23 5.54
N VAL A 145 -42.73 19.26 6.00
CA VAL A 145 -41.61 18.71 5.25
C VAL A 145 -42.14 17.93 4.04
N LYS A 146 -41.64 18.25 2.84
CA LYS A 146 -42.11 17.65 1.58
C LYS A 146 -41.23 16.52 1.08
N GLU A 147 -39.92 16.60 1.31
CA GLU A 147 -38.94 15.62 0.85
C GLU A 147 -38.01 15.24 2.01
N VAL A 148 -37.67 13.96 2.10
CA VAL A 148 -36.76 13.40 3.10
C VAL A 148 -35.70 12.57 2.38
N GLU A 149 -34.44 12.78 2.72
CA GLU A 149 -33.33 11.97 2.22
C GLU A 149 -33.10 10.78 3.16
N LEU A 150 -33.09 9.57 2.60
CA LEU A 150 -32.86 8.31 3.31
C LEU A 150 -31.53 7.67 2.89
N LEU A 151 -30.89 6.95 3.80
CA LEU A 151 -29.69 6.19 3.47
C LEU A 151 -30.03 4.96 2.62
N HIS A 152 -29.34 4.83 1.48
CA HIS A 152 -29.42 3.62 0.68
C HIS A 152 -28.47 2.56 1.24
N ILE A 153 -29.03 1.53 1.87
CA ILE A 153 -28.29 0.36 2.38
C ILE A 153 -28.76 -0.86 1.58
N GLY A 154 -27.92 -1.32 0.66
CA GLY A 154 -28.22 -2.41 -0.25
C GLY A 154 -27.52 -3.71 0.17
N PRO A 155 -28.15 -4.89 -0.02
CA PRO A 155 -27.61 -6.17 0.44
C PRO A 155 -26.30 -6.61 -0.24
N GLN A 156 -25.85 -5.96 -1.32
CA GLN A 156 -24.65 -6.34 -2.09
C GLN A 156 -23.62 -5.24 -2.30
N LYS A 157 -23.95 -3.95 -2.08
CA LYS A 157 -23.06 -2.83 -2.45
C LYS A 157 -22.77 -1.84 -1.34
N THR A 158 -23.60 -1.75 -0.30
CA THR A 158 -23.43 -0.70 0.73
C THR A 158 -23.97 -1.20 2.05
N GLY A 159 -23.08 -1.43 3.01
CA GLY A 159 -23.39 -2.00 4.33
C GLY A 159 -23.63 -0.95 5.42
N SER A 160 -24.29 -1.35 6.50
CA SER A 160 -24.62 -0.46 7.63
C SER A 160 -23.45 -0.14 8.57
N ALA A 161 -22.23 -0.62 8.29
CA ALA A 161 -21.15 -0.68 9.28
C ALA A 161 -20.73 0.69 9.84
N LEU A 162 -20.64 1.74 9.01
CA LEU A 162 -20.29 3.08 9.49
C LEU A 162 -21.44 3.68 10.31
N ARG A 163 -22.66 3.52 9.81
CA ARG A 163 -23.89 3.96 10.48
C ARG A 163 -24.07 3.33 11.87
N ASP A 164 -23.91 2.02 11.98
CA ASP A 164 -23.99 1.30 13.25
C ASP A 164 -22.87 1.75 14.21
N THR A 165 -21.72 2.14 13.66
CA THR A 165 -20.62 2.72 14.46
C THR A 165 -20.97 4.11 14.97
N LEU A 166 -21.65 4.94 14.18
CA LEU A 166 -22.16 6.26 14.62
C LEU A 166 -23.20 6.12 15.74
N GLU A 167 -24.07 5.11 15.67
CA GLU A 167 -25.10 4.84 16.70
C GLU A 167 -24.49 4.38 18.04
N LEU A 168 -23.40 3.61 17.99
CA LEU A 168 -22.67 3.18 19.20
C LEU A 168 -21.78 4.29 19.79
N ASP A 169 -21.45 5.31 19.00
CA ASP A 169 -20.57 6.40 19.40
C ASP A 169 -21.33 7.41 20.27
N LYS A 170 -20.88 7.59 21.52
CA LYS A 170 -21.50 8.51 22.48
C LYS A 170 -21.04 9.97 22.31
N VAL A 171 -20.02 10.19 21.47
CA VAL A 171 -19.43 11.50 21.24
C VAL A 171 -20.20 12.21 20.14
N ILE A 172 -20.68 13.42 20.39
CA ILE A 172 -21.52 14.15 19.43
C ILE A 172 -20.72 15.25 18.72
N SER A 173 -19.94 16.04 19.48
CA SER A 173 -19.21 17.19 18.93
C SER A 173 -17.74 16.90 18.60
N SER A 174 -17.18 17.68 17.66
CA SER A 174 -15.75 17.63 17.31
C SER A 174 -14.85 17.90 18.51
N GLU A 175 -15.24 18.84 19.39
CA GLU A 175 -14.51 19.18 20.61
C GLU A 175 -14.47 18.02 21.61
N GLN A 176 -15.61 17.36 21.83
CA GLN A 176 -15.69 16.16 22.67
C GLN A 176 -14.85 15.02 22.08
N ALA A 177 -14.83 14.89 20.75
CA ALA A 177 -14.03 13.87 20.06
C ALA A 177 -12.52 14.08 20.25
N LEU A 178 -12.05 15.33 20.17
CA LEU A 178 -10.67 15.70 20.47
C LEU A 178 -10.29 15.36 21.91
N ILE A 179 -11.15 15.73 22.88
CA ILE A 179 -10.94 15.43 24.30
C ILE A 179 -10.90 13.91 24.54
N GLU A 180 -11.83 13.16 23.96
CA GLU A 180 -11.90 11.71 24.12
C GLU A 180 -10.68 11.01 23.53
N LEU A 181 -10.21 11.48 22.36
CA LEU A 181 -8.98 11.01 21.76
C LEU A 181 -7.77 11.31 22.65
N TYR A 182 -7.69 12.51 23.22
CA TYR A 182 -6.62 12.91 24.13
C TYR A 182 -6.61 12.03 25.39
N LYS A 183 -7.75 11.82 26.05
CA LYS A 183 -7.87 10.94 27.23
C LYS A 183 -7.40 9.51 26.94
N LYS A 184 -7.70 8.98 25.75
CA LYS A 184 -7.28 7.63 25.36
C LYS A 184 -5.79 7.51 25.11
N MET A 185 -5.16 8.58 24.63
CA MET A 185 -3.72 8.62 24.41
C MET A 185 -2.98 8.93 25.70
N LYS A 186 -3.46 9.87 26.51
CA LYS A 186 -2.84 10.36 27.74
C LYS A 186 -3.85 10.31 28.90
N PRO A 187 -4.08 9.12 29.51
CA PRO A 187 -5.13 8.94 30.52
C PRO A 187 -4.88 9.65 31.85
N GLY A 188 -3.67 10.19 32.09
CA GLY A 188 -3.32 10.89 33.34
C GLY A 188 -3.25 12.42 33.23
N ASP A 189 -3.24 12.98 32.02
CA ASP A 189 -3.10 14.43 31.81
C ASP A 189 -4.49 15.07 31.73
N PRO A 190 -4.73 16.25 32.35
CA PRO A 190 -6.01 16.95 32.19
C PRO A 190 -6.21 17.34 30.71
N PRO A 191 -7.35 16.98 30.08
CA PRO A 191 -7.59 17.28 28.68
C PRO A 191 -8.05 18.74 28.52
N THR A 192 -7.24 19.55 27.85
CA THR A 192 -7.68 20.85 27.32
C THR A 192 -7.88 20.74 25.81
N LEU A 193 -8.80 21.54 25.25
CA LEU A 193 -9.09 21.50 23.81
C LEU A 193 -7.85 21.85 22.97
N GLU A 194 -7.11 22.89 23.38
CA GLU A 194 -5.88 23.31 22.71
C GLU A 194 -4.82 22.19 22.71
N ALA A 195 -4.61 21.52 23.85
CA ALA A 195 -3.65 20.43 23.94
C ALA A 195 -4.09 19.22 23.09
N ALA A 196 -5.39 18.93 23.03
CA ALA A 196 -5.94 17.86 22.22
C ALA A 196 -5.80 18.13 20.71
N GLN A 197 -6.08 19.35 20.26
CA GLN A 197 -5.90 19.78 18.88
C GLN A 197 -4.42 19.72 18.48
N LEU A 198 -3.54 20.30 19.31
CA LEU A 198 -2.09 20.28 19.08
C LEU A 198 -1.55 18.84 19.01
N MET A 199 -2.08 17.94 19.85
CA MET A 199 -1.70 16.52 19.82
C MET A 199 -2.08 15.87 18.47
N LEU A 200 -3.30 16.09 18.00
CA LEU A 200 -3.77 15.52 16.73
C LEU A 200 -2.95 16.06 15.55
N GLU A 201 -2.66 17.36 15.53
CA GLU A 201 -1.78 17.98 14.53
C GLU A 201 -0.39 17.38 14.54
N ASN A 202 0.21 17.22 15.72
CA ASN A 202 1.55 16.64 15.86
C ASN A 202 1.59 15.15 15.43
N PHE A 203 0.48 14.42 15.49
CA PHE A 203 0.46 13.01 15.10
C PHE A 203 0.44 12.78 13.60
N PHE A 204 -0.32 13.58 12.84
CA PHE A 204 -0.57 13.27 11.43
C PHE A 204 -0.18 14.39 10.47
N PHE A 205 -0.21 15.64 10.92
CA PHE A 205 -0.22 16.81 10.04
C PHE A 205 1.07 17.65 10.10
N LYS A 206 1.90 17.50 11.15
CA LYS A 206 3.18 18.24 11.27
C LYS A 206 4.37 17.47 10.72
N ARG A 207 5.10 18.11 9.80
CA ARG A 207 6.25 17.54 9.07
C ARG A 207 7.43 17.20 9.96
N GLU A 208 7.61 17.92 11.06
CA GLU A 208 8.70 17.70 12.02
C GLU A 208 8.50 16.42 12.84
N ARG A 209 7.25 15.96 12.97
CA ARG A 209 6.86 14.83 13.83
C ARG A 209 6.43 13.60 13.03
N TYR A 210 5.84 13.81 11.85
CA TYR A 210 5.30 12.76 11.02
C TYR A 210 5.79 12.89 9.57
N SER A 211 6.22 11.77 8.99
CA SER A 211 6.58 11.69 7.58
C SER A 211 6.34 10.30 7.03
N LEU A 212 5.55 10.22 5.96
CA LEU A 212 5.36 9.03 5.13
C LEU A 212 6.61 8.69 4.31
N SER A 213 7.55 9.63 4.14
CA SER A 213 8.51 9.68 3.04
C SER A 213 7.84 9.73 1.66
N LYS A 214 8.63 10.02 0.60
CA LYS A 214 8.12 10.04 -0.78
C LYS A 214 7.51 8.69 -1.18
N VAL A 215 8.12 7.59 -0.72
CA VAL A 215 7.66 6.23 -1.00
C VAL A 215 6.30 5.93 -0.35
N GLY A 216 6.09 6.37 0.90
CA GLY A 216 4.81 6.15 1.57
C GLY A 216 3.68 6.95 0.90
N ARG A 217 3.98 8.19 0.47
CA ARG A 217 3.04 9.00 -0.32
C ARG A 217 2.73 8.34 -1.67
N LEU A 218 3.74 7.88 -2.42
CA LEU A 218 3.56 7.14 -3.67
C LEU A 218 2.60 5.95 -3.48
N LYS A 219 2.84 5.12 -2.47
CA LYS A 219 2.01 3.93 -2.20
C LYS A 219 0.59 4.27 -1.80
N ILE A 220 0.38 5.30 -0.97
CA ILE A 220 -0.96 5.76 -0.61
C ILE A 220 -1.69 6.29 -1.84
N ASN A 221 -1.00 7.04 -2.70
CA ASN A 221 -1.58 7.61 -3.90
C ASN A 221 -2.01 6.54 -4.90
N GLU A 222 -1.15 5.56 -5.17
CA GLU A 222 -1.49 4.43 -6.04
C GLU A 222 -2.65 3.61 -5.46
N LYS A 223 -2.65 3.36 -4.14
CA LYS A 223 -3.64 2.50 -3.50
C LYS A 223 -5.01 3.14 -3.36
N LEU A 224 -5.06 4.44 -3.05
CA LEU A 224 -6.30 5.20 -2.84
C LEU A 224 -6.71 6.04 -4.05
N GLU A 225 -6.00 5.89 -5.18
CA GLU A 225 -6.21 6.64 -6.41
C GLU A 225 -6.25 8.15 -6.13
N LEU A 226 -5.17 8.66 -5.52
CA LEU A 226 -4.97 10.08 -5.20
C LEU A 226 -3.88 10.68 -6.09
N ASP A 227 -4.04 11.95 -6.42
CA ASP A 227 -3.10 12.72 -7.26
C ASP A 227 -2.33 13.77 -6.45
N ASP A 228 -2.03 13.46 -5.18
CA ASP A 228 -1.28 14.37 -4.31
C ASP A 228 0.21 14.38 -4.68
N PRO A 229 0.90 15.54 -4.68
CA PRO A 229 2.33 15.59 -4.97
C PRO A 229 3.16 14.72 -4.01
N LEU A 230 4.19 14.05 -4.53
CA LEU A 230 5.06 13.16 -3.75
C LEU A 230 5.84 13.89 -2.63
N ASP A 231 6.00 15.21 -2.74
CA ASP A 231 6.64 16.03 -1.72
C ASP A 231 5.75 16.28 -0.49
N ASN A 232 4.44 16.01 -0.59
CA ASN A 232 3.53 16.07 0.54
C ASN A 232 3.69 14.81 1.42
N THR A 233 4.64 14.85 2.35
CA THR A 233 4.99 13.69 3.18
C THR A 233 4.15 13.54 4.45
N VAL A 234 3.22 14.45 4.75
CA VAL A 234 2.30 14.33 5.91
C VAL A 234 0.97 13.75 5.46
N LEU A 235 0.19 13.14 6.36
CA LEU A 235 -1.16 12.70 6.01
C LEU A 235 -2.08 13.90 5.80
N THR A 236 -3.08 13.75 4.96
CA THR A 236 -4.16 14.72 4.77
C THR A 236 -5.45 14.18 5.38
N LYS A 237 -6.42 15.07 5.64
CA LYS A 237 -7.75 14.65 6.09
C LYS A 237 -8.45 13.77 5.05
N VAL A 238 -8.14 13.98 3.76
CA VAL A 238 -8.68 13.21 2.64
C VAL A 238 -8.09 11.80 2.62
N ASP A 239 -6.78 11.64 2.90
CA ASP A 239 -6.14 10.33 3.00
C ASP A 239 -6.86 9.44 4.02
N ILE A 240 -7.12 9.98 5.21
CA ILE A 240 -7.79 9.24 6.30
C ILE A 240 -9.22 8.87 5.90
N LEU A 241 -9.95 9.81 5.30
CA LEU A 241 -11.34 9.60 4.86
C LEU A 241 -11.42 8.52 3.77
N LYS A 242 -10.58 8.60 2.73
CA LYS A 242 -10.46 7.58 1.68
C LYS A 242 -10.00 6.23 2.22
N THR A 243 -9.11 6.20 3.21
CA THR A 243 -8.66 4.95 3.85
C THR A 243 -9.83 4.24 4.53
N VAL A 244 -10.68 4.97 5.25
CA VAL A 244 -11.89 4.40 5.85
C VAL A 244 -12.84 3.90 4.77
N LYS A 245 -12.99 4.64 3.66
CA LYS A 245 -13.84 4.25 2.54
C LYS A 245 -13.34 2.97 1.88
N TYR A 246 -12.06 2.89 1.56
CA TYR A 246 -11.41 1.70 1.01
C TYR A 246 -11.66 0.47 1.92
N LEU A 247 -11.53 0.65 3.24
CA LEU A 247 -11.75 -0.45 4.20
C LEU A 247 -13.20 -0.94 4.24
N LEU A 248 -14.18 -0.02 4.14
CA LEU A 248 -15.60 -0.36 4.05
C LEU A 248 -15.91 -1.09 2.74
N GLU A 249 -15.43 -0.57 1.62
CA GLU A 249 -15.60 -1.20 0.29
C GLU A 249 -14.96 -2.60 0.25
N LEU A 250 -13.80 -2.78 0.90
CA LEU A 250 -13.14 -4.07 1.04
C LEU A 250 -13.98 -5.06 1.85
N LYS A 251 -14.58 -4.61 2.96
CA LYS A 251 -15.48 -5.44 3.79
C LYS A 251 -16.72 -5.87 3.01
N GLU A 252 -17.23 -5.00 2.15
CA GLU A 252 -18.41 -5.24 1.31
C GLU A 252 -18.10 -6.14 0.10
N GLY A 253 -16.83 -6.42 -0.18
CA GLY A 253 -16.42 -7.30 -1.28
C GLY A 253 -16.48 -6.61 -2.65
N HIS A 254 -16.23 -5.30 -2.71
CA HIS A 254 -16.13 -4.60 -3.98
C HIS A 254 -15.07 -5.23 -4.89
N PRO A 255 -15.36 -5.47 -6.19
CA PRO A 255 -14.50 -6.24 -7.09
C PRO A 255 -13.12 -5.60 -7.32
N ASN A 256 -13.03 -4.27 -7.17
CA ASN A 256 -11.78 -3.53 -7.37
C ASN A 256 -10.93 -3.43 -6.09
N ARG A 257 -11.38 -4.02 -4.98
CA ARG A 257 -10.72 -3.94 -3.68
C ARG A 257 -10.27 -5.32 -3.26
N MET A 258 -8.96 -5.46 -3.07
CA MET A 258 -8.34 -6.71 -2.64
C MET A 258 -7.56 -6.51 -1.35
N ILE A 259 -7.44 -7.60 -0.59
CA ILE A 259 -6.58 -7.69 0.59
C ILE A 259 -5.13 -7.69 0.10
N ASP A 260 -4.30 -6.87 0.74
CA ASP A 260 -2.89 -6.79 0.39
C ASP A 260 -2.10 -7.99 0.93
N ASP A 261 -1.22 -8.53 0.09
CA ASP A 261 -0.20 -9.49 0.50
C ASP A 261 1.03 -8.74 1.05
N ILE A 262 1.37 -8.98 2.31
CA ILE A 262 2.52 -8.38 3.01
C ILE A 262 3.86 -8.92 2.50
N ASP A 263 3.87 -10.12 1.94
CA ASP A 263 5.07 -10.82 1.47
C ASP A 263 5.47 -10.41 0.06
N HIS A 264 4.52 -9.88 -0.73
CA HIS A 264 4.78 -9.35 -2.06
C HIS A 264 5.86 -8.25 -2.05
N LEU A 265 6.87 -8.34 -2.94
CA LEU A 265 7.96 -7.35 -3.01
C LEU A 265 7.51 -5.94 -3.40
N GLY A 266 6.29 -5.76 -3.91
CA GLY A 266 5.70 -4.44 -4.06
C GLY A 266 5.39 -3.76 -2.72
N ASN A 267 5.28 -4.52 -1.63
CA ASN A 267 4.98 -4.04 -0.28
C ASN A 267 6.19 -4.12 0.67
N ARG A 268 7.33 -4.63 0.17
CA ARG A 268 8.61 -4.68 0.87
C ARG A 268 9.63 -3.82 0.14
N ARG A 269 10.38 -3.02 0.89
CA ARG A 269 11.46 -2.21 0.32
C ARG A 269 12.78 -2.51 1.00
N VAL A 270 13.84 -2.43 0.23
CA VAL A 270 15.22 -2.46 0.71
C VAL A 270 15.59 -1.06 1.17
N ARG A 271 16.06 -0.94 2.42
CA ARG A 271 16.68 0.29 2.90
C ARG A 271 18.18 0.23 2.65
N SER A 272 18.70 1.23 1.97
CA SER A 272 20.13 1.35 1.74
C SER A 272 20.85 1.85 3.00
N VAL A 273 22.17 1.69 3.05
CA VAL A 273 23.01 2.23 4.14
C VAL A 273 22.82 3.74 4.26
N GLY A 274 22.69 4.45 3.14
CA GLY A 274 22.48 5.90 3.10
C GLY A 274 21.19 6.32 3.81
N GLU A 275 20.06 5.65 3.54
CA GLU A 275 18.76 5.96 4.16
C GLU A 275 18.76 5.70 5.67
N LEU A 276 19.37 4.59 6.10
CA LEU A 276 19.50 4.25 7.51
C LEU A 276 20.38 5.27 8.25
N LEU A 277 21.50 5.65 7.64
CA LEU A 277 22.41 6.65 8.18
C LEU A 277 21.76 8.03 8.23
N GLU A 278 21.00 8.43 7.21
CA GLU A 278 20.24 9.68 7.18
C GLU A 278 19.28 9.78 8.37
N THR A 279 18.60 8.68 8.69
CA THR A 279 17.68 8.63 9.83
C THR A 279 18.42 8.86 11.15
N GLN A 280 19.57 8.21 11.35
CA GLN A 280 20.39 8.40 12.56
C GLN A 280 21.00 9.80 12.63
N PHE A 281 21.45 10.31 11.48
CA PHE A 281 21.95 11.67 11.35
C PHE A 281 20.87 12.70 11.71
N ARG A 282 19.64 12.51 11.24
CA ARG A 282 18.49 13.35 11.58
C ARG A 282 18.20 13.33 13.08
N ILE A 283 18.26 12.17 13.73
CA ILE A 283 18.11 12.07 15.19
C ILE A 283 19.20 12.88 15.89
N GLY A 284 20.44 12.79 15.43
CA GLY A 284 21.55 13.61 15.92
C GLY A 284 21.30 15.11 15.78
N LEU A 285 20.79 15.54 14.62
CA LEU A 285 20.45 16.94 14.35
C LEU A 285 19.29 17.44 15.22
N VAL A 286 18.24 16.66 15.42
CA VAL A 286 17.10 17.03 16.29
C VAL A 286 17.57 17.21 17.75
N ARG A 287 18.51 16.37 18.22
CA ARG A 287 19.13 16.53 19.54
C ARG A 287 19.95 17.83 19.60
N MET A 288 20.75 18.10 18.58
CA MET A 288 21.56 19.32 18.48
C MET A 288 20.67 20.57 18.43
N GLU A 289 19.60 20.56 17.64
CA GLU A 289 18.61 21.65 17.52
C GLU A 289 18.01 21.98 18.89
N ARG A 290 17.64 20.96 19.67
CA ARG A 290 17.11 21.15 21.02
C ARG A 290 18.13 21.84 21.93
N THR A 291 19.39 21.37 21.94
CA THR A 291 20.45 21.98 22.74
C THR A 291 20.74 23.42 22.31
N ILE A 292 20.69 23.70 21.01
CA ILE A 292 20.84 25.05 20.46
C ILE A 292 19.70 25.94 20.98
N LYS A 293 18.44 25.51 20.86
CA LYS A 293 17.28 26.29 21.34
C LYS A 293 17.34 26.56 22.84
N GLU A 294 17.74 25.57 23.64
CA GLU A 294 17.91 25.71 25.09
C GLU A 294 19.02 26.73 25.43
N ARG A 295 20.17 26.68 24.74
CA ARG A 295 21.28 27.65 24.95
C ARG A 295 20.92 29.07 24.52
N MET A 296 20.28 29.20 23.36
CA MET A 296 19.81 30.50 22.85
C MET A 296 18.78 31.16 23.76
N SER A 297 18.00 30.38 24.51
CA SER A 297 17.02 30.91 25.47
C SER A 297 17.65 31.38 26.78
N LEU A 298 18.89 30.97 27.10
CA LEU A 298 19.55 31.22 28.38
C LEU A 298 20.65 32.29 28.31
N GLN A 299 21.20 32.57 27.12
CA GLN A 299 22.34 33.47 26.94
C GLN A 299 21.93 34.78 26.25
N ASP A 300 22.60 35.88 26.63
CA ASP A 300 22.40 37.19 26.00
C ASP A 300 22.91 37.20 24.56
N SER A 301 22.08 37.70 23.64
CA SER A 301 22.29 37.64 22.19
C SER A 301 23.52 38.37 21.68
N GLU A 302 24.05 39.35 22.43
CA GLU A 302 25.13 40.23 21.95
C GLU A 302 26.54 39.62 22.08
N THR A 303 26.74 38.65 22.96
CA THR A 303 28.06 38.04 23.21
C THR A 303 28.21 36.63 22.64
N MET A 304 27.13 36.08 22.09
CA MET A 304 27.07 34.67 21.72
C MET A 304 27.71 34.40 20.35
N MET A 305 28.75 33.57 20.31
CA MET A 305 29.41 33.14 19.08
C MET A 305 28.87 31.79 18.60
N LEU A 306 28.80 31.56 17.29
CA LEU A 306 28.24 30.33 16.68
C LEU A 306 28.88 29.03 17.19
N HIS A 307 30.20 29.03 17.43
CA HIS A 307 30.93 27.84 17.90
C HIS A 307 30.62 27.48 19.35
N ASP A 308 30.10 28.42 20.17
CA ASP A 308 29.68 28.15 21.55
C ASP A 308 28.35 27.40 21.61
N ILE A 309 27.53 27.51 20.56
CA ILE A 309 26.19 26.94 20.51
C ILE A 309 26.21 25.58 19.79
N VAL A 310 26.99 25.46 18.71
CA VAL A 310 27.01 24.27 17.85
C VAL A 310 27.99 23.24 18.40
N ASN A 311 27.46 22.14 18.91
CA ASN A 311 28.25 21.00 19.38
C ASN A 311 28.06 19.79 18.47
N ALA A 312 29.15 19.29 17.87
CA ALA A 312 29.13 18.13 16.98
C ALA A 312 28.95 16.78 17.70
N LYS A 313 29.19 16.71 19.02
CA LYS A 313 29.16 15.45 19.79
C LYS A 313 27.86 14.64 19.65
N PRO A 314 26.64 15.24 19.69
CA PRO A 314 25.40 14.49 19.53
C PRO A 314 25.26 13.81 18.16
N VAL A 315 25.73 14.46 17.10
CA VAL A 315 25.70 13.91 15.74
C VAL A 315 26.77 12.83 15.56
N ALA A 316 28.01 13.11 15.97
CA ALA A 316 29.08 12.12 15.93
C ALA A 316 28.75 10.87 16.74
N GLY A 317 28.14 11.04 17.93
CA GLY A 317 27.68 9.94 18.76
C GLY A 317 26.64 9.06 18.06
N ALA A 318 25.64 9.65 17.39
CA ALA A 318 24.64 8.90 16.63
C ALA A 318 25.24 8.10 15.46
N ILE A 319 26.25 8.66 14.78
CA ILE A 319 26.97 7.96 13.70
C ILE A 319 27.81 6.81 14.26
N HIS A 320 28.54 7.03 15.36
CA HIS A 320 29.33 5.98 15.99
C HIS A 320 28.47 4.84 16.53
N GLU A 321 27.31 5.15 17.11
CA GLU A 321 26.34 4.14 17.55
C GLU A 321 25.84 3.32 16.34
N PHE A 322 25.52 3.97 15.23
CA PHE A 322 25.08 3.28 14.02
C PHE A 322 26.12 2.28 13.48
N PHE A 323 27.39 2.69 13.32
CA PHE A 323 28.41 1.78 12.80
C PHE A 323 28.96 0.80 13.84
N GLY A 324 28.89 1.14 15.13
CA GLY A 324 29.48 0.34 16.21
C GLY A 324 28.56 -0.73 16.77
N SER A 325 27.27 -0.44 16.97
CA SER A 325 26.34 -1.33 17.70
C SER A 325 25.16 -1.84 16.87
N SER A 326 24.97 -1.34 15.65
CA SER A 326 23.87 -1.80 14.79
C SER A 326 24.05 -3.26 14.38
N GLN A 327 22.97 -4.03 14.44
CA GLN A 327 22.93 -5.43 13.98
C GLN A 327 23.24 -5.58 12.48
N LEU A 328 23.04 -4.51 11.70
CA LEU A 328 23.31 -4.48 10.27
C LEU A 328 24.77 -4.09 9.96
N SER A 329 25.50 -3.55 10.94
CA SER A 329 26.94 -3.29 10.84
C SER A 329 27.69 -4.54 11.29
N GLN A 330 28.03 -5.39 10.33
CA GLN A 330 28.68 -6.69 10.58
C GLN A 330 30.11 -6.67 10.05
N PHE A 331 30.97 -7.48 10.68
CA PHE A 331 32.29 -7.74 10.11
C PHE A 331 32.12 -8.42 8.77
N MET A 332 32.82 -7.91 7.76
CA MET A 332 32.72 -8.45 6.41
C MET A 332 33.32 -9.86 6.35
N ASP A 333 32.51 -10.83 5.95
CA ASP A 333 32.97 -12.15 5.50
C ASP A 333 34.05 -12.01 4.40
N GLN A 334 35.31 -12.27 4.76
CA GLN A 334 36.50 -12.08 3.90
C GLN A 334 37.23 -13.39 3.58
N THR A 335 36.55 -14.54 3.71
CA THR A 335 37.18 -15.85 3.47
C THR A 335 37.68 -15.98 2.03
N ASN A 336 36.90 -15.54 1.05
CA ASN A 336 37.26 -15.51 -0.36
C ASN A 336 36.51 -14.39 -1.10
N PRO A 337 36.89 -14.07 -2.35
CA PRO A 337 36.26 -12.99 -3.13
C PRO A 337 34.74 -13.13 -3.31
N LEU A 338 34.23 -14.37 -3.45
CA LEU A 338 32.80 -14.63 -3.59
C LEU A 338 32.04 -14.34 -2.28
N SER A 339 32.62 -14.70 -1.14
CA SER A 339 32.07 -14.43 0.19
C SER A 339 31.90 -12.93 0.41
N GLU A 340 32.88 -12.13 -0.02
CA GLU A 340 32.82 -10.67 0.07
C GLU A 340 31.69 -10.08 -0.77
N ILE A 341 31.58 -10.47 -2.06
CA ILE A 341 30.52 -9.96 -2.94
C ILE A 341 29.13 -10.37 -2.43
N THR A 342 28.97 -11.64 -2.08
CA THR A 342 27.67 -12.18 -1.62
C THR A 342 27.25 -11.51 -0.32
N HIS A 343 28.18 -11.21 0.58
CA HIS A 343 27.88 -10.48 1.81
C HIS A 343 27.45 -9.04 1.54
N LYS A 344 28.12 -8.33 0.62
CA LYS A 344 27.71 -6.96 0.22
C LYS A 344 26.34 -6.92 -0.47
N ARG A 345 25.94 -8.02 -1.13
CA ARG A 345 24.64 -8.17 -1.83
C ARG A 345 23.55 -8.85 -0.97
N ARG A 346 23.79 -9.00 0.33
CA ARG A 346 22.88 -9.68 1.26
C ARG A 346 21.72 -8.76 1.67
N LEU A 347 20.52 -9.31 1.68
CA LEU A 347 19.29 -8.69 2.16
C LEU A 347 18.90 -9.31 3.50
N SER A 348 18.45 -8.48 4.45
CA SER A 348 18.04 -8.92 5.78
C SER A 348 16.67 -8.36 6.12
N ALA A 349 15.74 -9.23 6.49
CA ALA A 349 14.46 -8.86 7.10
C ALA A 349 14.60 -8.51 8.60
N LEU A 350 15.75 -8.82 9.19
CA LEU A 350 16.10 -8.51 10.59
C LEU A 350 16.67 -7.10 10.72
N GLY A 351 16.50 -6.49 11.88
CA GLY A 351 17.08 -5.20 12.24
C GLY A 351 16.05 -4.14 12.65
N PRO A 352 16.48 -2.88 12.84
CA PRO A 352 15.60 -1.80 13.28
C PRO A 352 14.50 -1.51 12.25
N GLY A 353 13.25 -1.70 12.65
CA GLY A 353 12.07 -1.55 11.77
C GLY A 353 11.71 -2.79 10.96
N GLY A 354 12.50 -3.87 11.08
CA GLY A 354 12.22 -5.18 10.49
C GLY A 354 11.56 -6.15 11.47
N LEU A 355 11.67 -7.44 11.16
CA LEU A 355 11.15 -8.53 11.97
C LEU A 355 12.17 -8.99 13.02
N THR A 356 11.67 -9.54 14.12
CA THR A 356 12.50 -10.31 15.05
C THR A 356 12.35 -11.80 14.72
N ARG A 357 13.38 -12.59 14.99
CA ARG A 357 13.40 -14.04 14.71
C ARG A 357 12.19 -14.78 15.28
N GLU A 358 11.77 -14.42 16.48
CA GLU A 358 10.64 -15.04 17.20
C GLU A 358 9.27 -14.64 16.63
N ARG A 359 9.17 -13.47 15.98
CA ARG A 359 7.93 -12.97 15.39
C ARG A 359 7.78 -13.35 13.92
N ALA A 360 8.84 -13.84 13.29
CA ALA A 360 8.79 -14.27 11.91
C ALA A 360 8.15 -15.65 11.79
N GLY A 361 6.89 -15.66 11.37
CA GLY A 361 6.13 -16.87 11.06
C GLY A 361 6.66 -17.63 9.82
N PHE A 362 5.93 -18.65 9.42
CA PHE A 362 6.26 -19.47 8.25
C PHE A 362 6.14 -18.68 6.95
N ASP A 363 5.04 -17.93 6.78
CA ASP A 363 4.69 -17.23 5.53
C ASP A 363 5.81 -16.27 5.06
N VAL A 364 6.43 -15.54 6.01
CA VAL A 364 7.49 -14.58 5.68
C VAL A 364 8.81 -15.24 5.26
N ARG A 365 9.02 -16.50 5.64
CA ARG A 365 10.23 -17.26 5.30
C ARG A 365 10.10 -17.99 3.96
N ASP A 366 8.87 -18.13 3.46
CA ASP A 366 8.60 -18.86 2.24
C ASP A 366 9.00 -18.06 1.00
N VAL A 367 9.14 -18.76 -0.13
CA VAL A 367 9.49 -18.15 -1.41
C VAL A 367 8.23 -17.64 -2.09
N HIS A 368 8.14 -16.32 -2.27
CA HIS A 368 7.05 -15.69 -2.99
C HIS A 368 7.33 -15.62 -4.50
N SER A 369 6.29 -15.73 -5.34
CA SER A 369 6.36 -15.52 -6.80
C SER A 369 7.08 -14.24 -7.23
N SER A 370 6.82 -13.11 -6.56
CA SER A 370 7.47 -11.81 -6.77
C SER A 370 8.99 -11.81 -6.57
N HIS A 371 9.58 -12.81 -5.91
CA HIS A 371 11.03 -12.95 -5.76
C HIS A 371 11.74 -13.24 -7.09
N TYR A 372 11.01 -13.72 -8.10
CA TYR A 372 11.55 -14.06 -9.42
C TYR A 372 12.39 -12.91 -9.99
N GLY A 373 13.66 -13.20 -10.34
CA GLY A 373 14.57 -12.20 -10.91
C GLY A 373 15.11 -11.15 -9.92
N ARG A 374 14.64 -11.14 -8.66
CA ARG A 374 14.91 -10.10 -7.66
C ARG A 374 15.67 -10.64 -6.46
N ILE A 375 15.17 -11.71 -5.85
CA ILE A 375 15.77 -12.38 -4.69
C ILE A 375 16.03 -13.83 -5.07
N CYS A 376 17.25 -14.31 -4.80
CA CYS A 376 17.60 -15.69 -5.07
C CYS A 376 16.79 -16.64 -4.17
N PRO A 377 16.06 -17.62 -4.73
CA PRO A 377 15.31 -18.59 -3.93
C PRO A 377 16.20 -19.66 -3.28
N ILE A 378 17.47 -19.78 -3.72
CA ILE A 378 18.40 -20.85 -3.29
C ILE A 378 19.34 -20.36 -2.19
N GLU A 379 19.93 -19.17 -2.34
CA GLU A 379 20.97 -18.69 -1.43
C GLU A 379 20.38 -18.01 -0.18
N THR A 380 20.16 -18.83 0.85
CA THR A 380 19.81 -18.41 2.22
C THR A 380 20.63 -19.22 3.23
N PRO A 381 20.99 -18.66 4.40
CA PRO A 381 21.56 -19.44 5.49
C PRO A 381 20.60 -20.55 5.95
N GLU A 382 21.18 -21.68 6.34
CA GLU A 382 20.45 -22.77 6.98
C GLU A 382 20.12 -22.44 8.45
N GLY A 383 19.15 -23.16 9.01
CA GLY A 383 18.81 -23.05 10.44
C GLY A 383 17.89 -21.86 10.76
N PRO A 384 18.06 -21.21 11.93
CA PRO A 384 17.07 -20.25 12.44
C PRO A 384 16.79 -19.03 11.55
N ASN A 385 17.74 -18.67 10.67
CA ASN A 385 17.66 -17.49 9.79
C ASN A 385 17.14 -17.80 8.37
N ILE A 386 16.74 -19.05 8.10
CA ILE A 386 16.22 -19.43 6.77
C ILE A 386 15.05 -18.51 6.37
N GLY A 387 15.12 -17.97 5.15
CA GLY A 387 14.12 -17.05 4.59
C GLY A 387 14.16 -15.62 5.14
N LEU A 388 14.90 -15.36 6.23
CA LEU A 388 15.05 -14.02 6.82
C LEU A 388 16.28 -13.28 6.30
N ILE A 389 17.25 -14.02 5.80
CA ILE A 389 18.43 -13.52 5.13
C ILE A 389 18.42 -14.11 3.73
N ALA A 390 18.38 -13.25 2.73
CA ALA A 390 18.37 -13.65 1.34
C ALA A 390 19.47 -12.92 0.58
N SER A 391 19.70 -13.33 -0.66
CA SER A 391 20.71 -12.71 -1.51
C SER A 391 20.04 -12.10 -2.74
N LEU A 392 20.48 -10.91 -3.13
CA LEU A 392 20.01 -10.25 -4.34
C LEU A 392 20.34 -11.12 -5.56
N ALA A 393 19.38 -11.29 -6.46
CA ALA A 393 19.59 -12.03 -7.70
C ALA A 393 20.65 -11.36 -8.59
N THR A 394 21.15 -12.08 -9.61
CA THR A 394 22.28 -11.63 -10.44
C THR A 394 22.03 -10.27 -11.08
N PHE A 395 20.87 -10.06 -11.71
CA PHE A 395 20.53 -8.81 -12.40
C PHE A 395 19.58 -7.89 -11.61
N GLY A 396 19.14 -8.32 -10.43
CA GLY A 396 18.30 -7.51 -9.57
C GLY A 396 19.02 -6.24 -9.14
N ARG A 397 18.31 -5.11 -9.18
CA ARG A 397 18.80 -3.81 -8.68
C ARG A 397 17.75 -3.12 -7.83
N VAL A 398 18.19 -2.20 -6.98
CA VAL A 398 17.31 -1.41 -6.11
C VAL A 398 17.09 -0.06 -6.77
N ASN A 399 15.84 0.33 -6.97
CA ASN A 399 15.48 1.64 -7.54
C ASN A 399 15.55 2.76 -6.48
N GLU A 400 15.31 4.00 -6.91
CA GLU A 400 15.38 5.19 -6.03
C GLU A 400 14.39 5.13 -4.84
N PHE A 401 13.29 4.39 -4.98
CA PHE A 401 12.28 4.21 -3.92
C PHE A 401 12.58 3.02 -3.00
N GLY A 402 13.65 2.26 -3.26
CA GLY A 402 14.03 1.09 -2.48
C GLY A 402 13.34 -0.21 -2.91
N PHE A 403 12.58 -0.24 -4.01
CA PHE A 403 12.01 -1.47 -4.55
C PHE A 403 13.04 -2.21 -5.41
N ILE A 404 12.99 -3.54 -5.37
CA ILE A 404 13.86 -4.36 -6.22
C ILE A 404 13.18 -4.51 -7.59
N GLU A 405 13.92 -4.18 -8.64
CA GLU A 405 13.50 -4.32 -10.02
C GLU A 405 14.44 -5.26 -10.76
N THR A 406 13.88 -5.92 -11.77
CA THR A 406 14.61 -6.90 -12.59
C THR A 406 14.44 -6.55 -14.07
N PRO A 407 15.46 -6.76 -14.91
CA PRO A 407 15.42 -6.34 -16.29
C PRO A 407 14.77 -7.38 -17.21
N TYR A 408 14.00 -6.90 -18.17
CA TYR A 408 13.32 -7.69 -19.19
C TYR A 408 13.55 -7.08 -20.59
N LEU A 409 13.47 -7.91 -21.64
CA LEU A 409 13.45 -7.44 -23.02
C LEU A 409 12.03 -7.18 -23.47
N LYS A 410 11.78 -6.02 -24.07
CA LYS A 410 10.47 -5.67 -24.61
C LYS A 410 10.17 -6.48 -25.87
N VAL A 411 8.93 -6.95 -25.98
CA VAL A 411 8.40 -7.63 -27.16
C VAL A 411 7.42 -6.70 -27.87
N GLU A 412 7.57 -6.56 -29.18
CA GLU A 412 6.65 -5.77 -30.00
C GLU A 412 6.16 -6.62 -31.17
N ASN A 413 4.83 -6.79 -31.29
CA ASN A 413 4.19 -7.59 -32.33
C ASN A 413 4.77 -9.02 -32.48
N GLY A 414 5.07 -9.69 -31.36
CA GLY A 414 5.62 -11.05 -31.33
C GLY A 414 7.11 -11.15 -31.70
N VAL A 415 7.83 -10.02 -31.79
CA VAL A 415 9.27 -9.96 -32.02
C VAL A 415 9.97 -9.40 -30.79
N VAL A 416 10.98 -10.12 -30.29
CA VAL A 416 11.80 -9.69 -29.14
C VAL A 416 12.77 -8.60 -29.60
N THR A 417 12.71 -7.43 -28.94
CA THR A 417 13.58 -6.29 -29.21
C THR A 417 14.84 -6.34 -28.32
N ASP A 418 15.83 -5.49 -28.63
CA ASP A 418 17.03 -5.31 -27.79
C ASP A 418 16.83 -4.25 -26.68
N LYS A 419 15.61 -3.73 -26.52
CA LYS A 419 15.32 -2.72 -25.51
C LYS A 419 15.11 -3.39 -24.15
N VAL A 420 16.00 -3.08 -23.21
CA VAL A 420 15.93 -3.53 -21.82
C VAL A 420 15.12 -2.53 -20.99
N GLU A 421 14.09 -3.02 -20.30
CA GLU A 421 13.31 -2.25 -19.33
C GLU A 421 13.34 -2.96 -17.97
N TYR A 422 13.52 -2.19 -16.90
CA TYR A 422 13.49 -2.72 -15.54
C TYR A 422 12.09 -2.56 -14.98
N LEU A 423 11.53 -3.65 -14.48
CA LEU A 423 10.19 -3.67 -13.91
C LEU A 423 10.26 -3.97 -12.42
N SER A 424 9.56 -3.16 -11.62
CA SER A 424 9.27 -3.47 -10.23
C SER A 424 8.26 -4.63 -10.13
N ALA A 425 8.12 -5.22 -8.94
CA ALA A 425 7.18 -6.31 -8.73
C ALA A 425 5.71 -5.89 -8.99
N ILE A 426 5.37 -4.61 -8.79
CA ILE A 426 4.01 -4.09 -9.00
C ILE A 426 3.72 -3.90 -10.50
N GLU A 427 4.72 -3.46 -11.27
CA GLU A 427 4.58 -3.27 -12.71
C GLU A 427 4.54 -4.60 -13.44
N GLU A 428 5.36 -5.56 -13.01
CA GLU A 428 5.42 -6.92 -13.56
C GLU A 428 4.06 -7.61 -13.61
N GLU A 429 3.22 -7.45 -12.58
CA GLU A 429 1.91 -8.11 -12.53
C GLU A 429 0.94 -7.69 -13.64
N LYS A 430 1.16 -6.51 -14.24
CA LYS A 430 0.29 -5.97 -15.30
C LYS A 430 0.60 -6.54 -16.68
N TYR A 431 1.77 -7.14 -16.84
CA TYR A 431 2.28 -7.59 -18.13
C TYR A 431 2.38 -9.11 -18.20
N SER A 432 2.43 -9.61 -19.42
CA SER A 432 2.71 -11.02 -19.70
C SER A 432 4.18 -11.22 -20.04
N ILE A 433 4.85 -12.08 -19.29
CA ILE A 433 6.30 -12.28 -19.40
C ILE A 433 6.62 -13.72 -19.82
N ALA A 434 7.25 -13.87 -20.99
CA ALA A 434 7.74 -15.15 -21.49
C ALA A 434 9.03 -15.60 -20.80
N GLN A 435 9.20 -16.92 -20.69
CA GLN A 435 10.41 -17.51 -20.10
C GLN A 435 11.66 -17.36 -21.01
N ALA A 436 12.83 -17.28 -20.40
CA ALA A 436 14.12 -17.15 -21.11
C ALA A 436 14.44 -18.30 -22.10
N ASN A 437 13.84 -19.47 -21.91
CA ASN A 437 14.06 -20.66 -22.73
C ASN A 437 13.11 -20.75 -23.93
N ALA A 438 12.24 -19.75 -24.15
CA ALA A 438 11.34 -19.71 -25.29
C ALA A 438 12.14 -19.72 -26.61
N LYS A 439 11.73 -20.57 -27.56
CA LYS A 439 12.43 -20.74 -28.83
C LYS A 439 12.14 -19.58 -29.78
N LEU A 440 13.20 -18.88 -30.17
CA LEU A 440 13.16 -17.75 -31.10
C LEU A 440 13.76 -18.12 -32.47
N ASP A 441 13.28 -17.48 -33.53
CA ASP A 441 13.86 -17.58 -34.87
C ASP A 441 15.07 -16.63 -35.05
N LYS A 442 15.66 -16.62 -36.25
CA LYS A 442 16.80 -15.73 -36.57
C LYS A 442 16.45 -14.23 -36.54
N LYS A 443 15.17 -13.89 -36.64
CA LYS A 443 14.64 -12.52 -36.55
C LYS A 443 14.15 -12.17 -35.15
N LYS A 444 14.40 -13.03 -34.14
CA LYS A 444 13.93 -12.91 -32.76
C LYS A 444 12.41 -12.96 -32.60
N ALA A 445 11.69 -13.52 -33.57
CA ALA A 445 10.27 -13.83 -33.45
C ALA A 445 10.07 -15.18 -32.77
N PHE A 446 8.97 -15.35 -32.04
CA PHE A 446 8.64 -16.64 -31.44
C PHE A 446 8.25 -17.68 -32.49
N ILE A 447 8.82 -18.89 -32.37
CA ILE A 447 8.54 -20.00 -33.29
C ILE A 447 7.16 -20.62 -33.02
N ASN A 448 6.78 -20.74 -31.75
CA ASN A 448 5.52 -21.34 -31.34
C ASN A 448 4.42 -20.27 -31.21
N ASP A 449 3.17 -20.63 -31.50
CA ASP A 449 2.04 -19.70 -31.36
C ASP A 449 1.61 -19.49 -29.89
N PHE A 450 1.71 -20.55 -29.07
CA PHE A 450 1.47 -20.48 -27.63
C PHE A 450 2.79 -20.61 -26.88
N ILE A 451 3.04 -19.67 -25.98
CA ILE A 451 4.28 -19.59 -25.20
C ILE A 451 3.93 -19.59 -23.72
N THR A 452 4.65 -20.43 -22.97
CA THR A 452 4.57 -20.48 -21.52
C THR A 452 5.02 -19.13 -20.97
N SER A 453 4.08 -18.43 -20.36
CA SER A 453 4.28 -17.08 -19.86
C SER A 453 3.72 -16.96 -18.45
N ARG A 454 4.24 -15.98 -17.71
CA ARG A 454 3.76 -15.64 -16.38
C ARG A 454 2.92 -14.38 -16.48
N VAL A 455 1.71 -14.43 -15.94
CA VAL A 455 0.75 -13.31 -15.92
C VAL A 455 0.33 -13.13 -14.47
N GLY A 456 0.70 -12.00 -13.86
CA GLY A 456 0.61 -11.84 -12.42
C GLY A 456 1.42 -12.92 -11.69
N SER A 457 0.75 -13.66 -10.81
CA SER A 457 1.37 -14.76 -10.05
C SER A 457 1.18 -16.15 -10.67
N GLU A 458 0.47 -16.27 -11.80
CA GLU A 458 0.13 -17.56 -12.41
C GLU A 458 0.89 -17.82 -13.70
N PHE A 459 1.15 -19.10 -13.98
CA PHE A 459 1.70 -19.55 -15.25
C PHE A 459 0.57 -19.93 -16.19
N SER A 460 0.55 -19.32 -17.37
CA SER A 460 -0.46 -19.59 -18.41
C SER A 460 0.18 -19.67 -19.79
N MET A 461 -0.53 -20.28 -20.72
CA MET A 461 -0.12 -20.32 -22.13
C MET A 461 -0.75 -19.12 -22.83
N VAL A 462 0.09 -18.18 -23.28
CA VAL A 462 -0.35 -16.94 -23.91
C VAL A 462 0.03 -16.98 -25.40
N LEU A 463 -0.82 -16.38 -26.24
CA LEU A 463 -0.53 -16.22 -27.66
C LEU A 463 0.67 -15.28 -27.85
N LYS A 464 1.55 -15.57 -28.81
CA LYS A 464 2.76 -14.78 -29.08
C LYS A 464 2.54 -13.29 -29.33
N GLU A 465 1.36 -12.91 -29.80
CA GLU A 465 0.96 -11.52 -30.07
C GLU A 465 0.66 -10.74 -28.78
N ASN A 466 0.25 -11.45 -27.74
CA ASN A 466 -0.15 -10.86 -26.46
C ASN A 466 1.00 -10.82 -25.45
N ILE A 467 2.23 -11.18 -25.84
CA ILE A 467 3.40 -11.18 -24.98
C ILE A 467 4.04 -9.81 -24.98
N ASP A 468 4.22 -9.23 -23.80
CA ASP A 468 4.77 -7.90 -23.63
C ASP A 468 6.28 -7.91 -23.40
N TYR A 469 6.79 -8.91 -22.66
CA TYR A 469 8.19 -9.00 -22.27
C TYR A 469 8.72 -10.44 -22.28
N ILE A 470 10.04 -10.59 -22.32
CA ILE A 470 10.74 -11.86 -22.11
C ILE A 470 11.93 -11.65 -21.16
N ASP A 471 12.19 -12.66 -20.35
CA ASP A 471 13.39 -12.77 -19.52
C ASP A 471 14.69 -12.56 -20.34
N ILE A 472 15.68 -11.88 -19.76
CA ILE A 472 16.97 -11.64 -20.42
C ILE A 472 17.85 -12.88 -20.43
N SER A 473 17.84 -13.61 -19.32
CA SER A 473 18.73 -14.75 -19.12
C SER A 473 18.14 -15.73 -18.10
N PRO A 474 18.32 -17.04 -18.28
CA PRO A 474 17.96 -18.02 -17.25
C PRO A 474 18.67 -17.76 -15.90
N ARG A 475 19.83 -17.09 -15.94
CA ARG A 475 20.63 -16.73 -14.75
C ARG A 475 20.02 -15.63 -13.89
N GLN A 476 19.02 -14.91 -14.41
CA GLN A 476 18.40 -13.82 -13.68
C GLN A 476 17.70 -14.30 -12.41
N LEU A 477 17.27 -15.56 -12.35
CA LEU A 477 16.55 -16.14 -11.23
C LEU A 477 17.42 -16.27 -9.96
N VAL A 478 18.71 -16.50 -10.14
CA VAL A 478 19.62 -16.96 -9.08
C VAL A 478 20.64 -15.87 -8.71
N SER A 479 21.24 -16.00 -7.52
CA SER A 479 22.33 -15.13 -7.05
C SER A 479 23.66 -15.48 -7.71
N VAL A 480 24.66 -14.63 -7.49
CA VAL A 480 26.03 -14.83 -8.01
C VAL A 480 26.63 -16.17 -7.56
N ALA A 481 26.45 -16.58 -6.30
CA ALA A 481 26.97 -17.85 -5.80
C ALA A 481 26.27 -19.06 -6.44
N ALA A 482 24.94 -19.07 -6.43
CA ALA A 482 24.17 -20.16 -7.05
C ALA A 482 24.45 -20.25 -8.56
N ALA A 483 24.65 -19.12 -9.23
CA ALA A 483 24.93 -19.08 -10.66
C ALA A 483 26.34 -19.59 -11.04
N MET A 484 27.26 -19.76 -10.07
CA MET A 484 28.56 -20.42 -10.26
C MET A 484 28.51 -21.95 -10.16
N ILE A 485 27.38 -22.53 -9.74
CA ILE A 485 27.22 -23.99 -9.66
C ILE A 485 26.95 -24.52 -11.09
N PRO A 486 27.84 -25.33 -11.67
CA PRO A 486 27.57 -25.96 -12.96
C PRO A 486 26.50 -27.03 -12.81
N PHE A 487 25.64 -27.20 -13.82
CA PHE A 487 24.54 -28.19 -13.82
C PHE A 487 23.53 -28.01 -12.68
N LEU A 488 23.31 -26.76 -12.25
CA LEU A 488 22.35 -26.42 -11.20
C LEU A 488 20.94 -26.98 -11.48
N GLU A 489 20.55 -27.07 -12.74
CA GLU A 489 19.27 -27.64 -13.20
C GLU A 489 19.10 -29.14 -12.89
N HIS A 490 20.18 -29.84 -12.53
CA HIS A 490 20.19 -31.27 -12.19
C HIS A 490 20.34 -31.52 -10.69
N ASP A 491 20.56 -30.46 -9.90
CA ASP A 491 20.69 -30.54 -8.45
C ASP A 491 19.35 -30.25 -7.76
N ASP A 492 19.09 -30.97 -6.66
CA ASP A 492 17.98 -30.63 -5.77
C ASP A 492 18.20 -29.25 -5.12
N ALA A 493 17.13 -28.49 -4.92
CA ALA A 493 17.19 -27.13 -4.39
C ALA A 493 17.91 -27.05 -3.03
N ASN A 494 17.73 -28.05 -2.15
CA ASN A 494 18.41 -28.06 -0.85
C ASN A 494 19.92 -28.30 -0.99
N ARG A 495 20.33 -29.10 -1.98
CA ARG A 495 21.76 -29.36 -2.26
C ARG A 495 22.41 -28.15 -2.91
N ALA A 496 21.71 -27.48 -3.80
CA ALA A 496 22.14 -26.20 -4.35
C ALA A 496 22.30 -25.13 -3.26
N LEU A 497 21.37 -25.07 -2.29
CA LEU A 497 21.46 -24.18 -1.13
C LEU A 497 22.73 -24.47 -0.31
N MET A 498 22.94 -25.73 0.08
CA MET A 498 24.15 -26.16 0.79
C MET A 498 25.42 -25.81 -0.01
N GLY A 499 25.44 -26.12 -1.31
CA GLY A 499 26.56 -25.83 -2.21
C GLY A 499 26.91 -24.34 -2.26
N SER A 500 25.90 -23.48 -2.44
CA SER A 500 26.09 -22.01 -2.46
C SER A 500 26.64 -21.49 -1.12
N ASN A 501 26.19 -22.04 0.00
CA ASN A 501 26.69 -21.69 1.33
C ASN A 501 28.13 -22.17 1.56
N MET A 502 28.45 -23.40 1.15
CA MET A 502 29.80 -23.97 1.29
C MET A 502 30.84 -23.25 0.43
N GLN A 503 30.46 -22.78 -0.78
CA GLN A 503 31.37 -22.00 -1.64
C GLN A 503 31.92 -20.75 -0.94
N ARG A 504 31.12 -20.08 -0.08
CA ARG A 504 31.55 -18.90 0.68
C ARG A 504 32.56 -19.18 1.78
N GLN A 505 32.69 -20.44 2.18
CA GLN A 505 33.61 -20.90 3.23
C GLN A 505 34.91 -21.47 2.64
N GLY A 506 35.01 -21.59 1.31
CA GLY A 506 36.22 -22.10 0.64
C GLY A 506 37.42 -21.17 0.86
N VAL A 507 38.51 -21.70 1.42
CA VAL A 507 39.72 -20.91 1.67
C VAL A 507 40.61 -20.89 0.42
N PRO A 508 41.14 -19.73 0.00
CA PRO A 508 42.08 -19.63 -1.12
C PRO A 508 43.33 -20.50 -0.90
N LEU A 509 43.69 -21.27 -1.91
CA LEU A 509 44.90 -22.10 -1.89
C LEU A 509 46.14 -21.27 -2.25
N VAL A 510 47.31 -21.73 -1.79
CA VAL A 510 48.62 -21.11 -2.13
C VAL A 510 48.84 -21.04 -3.65
N LYS A 511 48.37 -22.05 -4.38
CA LYS A 511 48.40 -22.11 -5.84
C LYS A 511 46.98 -22.31 -6.37
N PRO A 512 46.24 -21.22 -6.65
CA PRO A 512 44.89 -21.34 -7.18
C PRO A 512 44.91 -21.99 -8.56
N LYS A 513 43.95 -22.88 -8.83
CA LYS A 513 43.70 -23.47 -10.14
C LYS A 513 42.33 -23.04 -10.62
N ALA A 514 42.21 -22.73 -11.90
CA ALA A 514 40.91 -22.45 -12.51
C ALA A 514 40.02 -23.71 -12.46
N PRO A 515 38.71 -23.56 -12.22
CA PRO A 515 37.78 -24.68 -12.31
C PRO A 515 37.78 -25.25 -13.73
N LEU A 516 37.89 -26.58 -13.85
CA LEU A 516 37.84 -27.26 -15.16
C LEU A 516 36.44 -27.17 -15.78
N VAL A 517 35.41 -27.14 -14.93
CA VAL A 517 34.01 -26.96 -15.31
C VAL A 517 33.51 -25.73 -14.57
N GLY A 518 33.23 -24.67 -15.32
CA GLY A 518 32.71 -23.40 -14.80
C GLY A 518 31.50 -22.94 -15.59
N THR A 519 30.95 -21.80 -15.16
CA THR A 519 29.71 -21.24 -15.72
C THR A 519 30.00 -20.01 -16.59
N GLY A 520 31.12 -19.33 -16.38
CA GLY A 520 31.50 -18.07 -17.02
C GLY A 520 31.18 -16.83 -16.18
N ILE A 521 30.50 -16.98 -15.03
CA ILE A 521 30.30 -15.88 -14.07
C ILE A 521 31.56 -15.61 -13.23
N GLU A 522 32.45 -16.58 -13.12
CA GLU A 522 33.65 -16.53 -12.27
C GLU A 522 34.54 -15.35 -12.63
N HIS A 523 34.67 -15.03 -13.92
CA HIS A 523 35.45 -13.88 -14.39
C HIS A 523 34.87 -12.55 -13.88
N GLN A 524 33.55 -12.35 -14.06
CA GLN A 524 32.88 -11.12 -13.65
C GLN A 524 32.92 -10.96 -12.12
N ALA A 525 32.70 -12.04 -11.38
CA ALA A 525 32.78 -12.01 -9.93
C ALA A 525 34.21 -11.72 -9.41
N ALA A 526 35.25 -12.24 -10.05
CA ALA A 526 36.63 -11.92 -9.65
C ALA A 526 36.99 -10.44 -9.90
N LEU A 527 36.46 -9.84 -10.98
CA LEU A 527 36.62 -8.42 -11.27
C LEU A 527 35.85 -7.55 -10.28
N ASP A 528 34.56 -7.84 -10.09
CA ASP A 528 33.66 -7.02 -9.28
C ASP A 528 33.91 -7.14 -7.77
N SER A 529 34.66 -8.16 -7.32
CA SER A 529 35.01 -8.28 -5.90
C SER A 529 35.98 -7.18 -5.46
N GLY A 530 36.72 -6.60 -6.41
CA GLY A 530 37.83 -5.68 -6.13
C GLY A 530 39.07 -6.37 -5.59
N SER A 531 39.12 -7.71 -5.58
CA SER A 531 40.31 -8.46 -5.14
C SER A 531 41.41 -8.49 -6.20
N CYS A 532 41.05 -8.35 -7.47
CA CYS A 532 41.99 -8.24 -8.58
C CYS A 532 42.36 -6.77 -8.85
N VAL A 533 43.64 -6.50 -9.08
CA VAL A 533 44.09 -5.19 -9.55
C VAL A 533 43.82 -5.10 -11.05
N VAL A 534 43.00 -4.12 -11.46
CA VAL A 534 42.59 -3.93 -12.86
C VAL A 534 43.24 -2.67 -13.43
N ALA A 535 43.69 -2.73 -14.67
CA ALA A 535 44.25 -1.57 -15.37
C ALA A 535 43.16 -0.52 -15.67
N SER A 536 43.36 0.72 -15.22
CA SER A 536 42.39 1.81 -15.48
C SER A 536 42.43 2.33 -16.92
N ARG A 537 43.54 2.12 -17.62
CA ARG A 537 43.73 2.52 -19.02
C ARG A 537 44.41 1.39 -19.79
N THR A 538 44.03 1.25 -21.06
CA THR A 538 44.73 0.39 -22.00
C THR A 538 46.14 0.92 -22.20
N GLY A 539 47.12 0.02 -22.23
CA GLY A 539 48.53 0.36 -22.38
C GLY A 539 49.38 -0.90 -22.50
N VAL A 540 50.69 -0.71 -22.63
CA VAL A 540 51.67 -1.80 -22.62
C VAL A 540 52.27 -1.91 -21.23
N VAL A 541 52.50 -3.14 -20.77
CA VAL A 541 53.19 -3.40 -19.52
C VAL A 541 54.67 -3.11 -19.71
N ASP A 542 55.16 -2.04 -19.09
CA ASP A 542 56.56 -1.60 -19.18
C ASP A 542 57.44 -2.34 -18.16
N ASN A 543 56.95 -2.50 -16.92
CA ASN A 543 57.70 -3.14 -15.85
C ASN A 543 56.78 -3.97 -14.94
N VAL A 544 57.22 -5.19 -14.57
CA VAL A 544 56.51 -6.08 -13.63
C VAL A 544 57.47 -6.55 -12.55
N ASP A 545 57.05 -6.35 -11.30
CA ASP A 545 57.70 -6.86 -10.11
C ASP A 545 56.63 -7.40 -9.13
N ALA A 546 57.03 -8.20 -8.15
CA ALA A 546 56.12 -8.77 -7.15
C ALA A 546 55.38 -7.71 -6.32
N GLY A 547 55.98 -6.51 -6.16
CA GLY A 547 55.38 -5.39 -5.43
C GLY A 547 54.70 -4.32 -6.30
N ARG A 548 54.90 -4.33 -7.63
CA ARG A 548 54.36 -3.28 -8.52
C ARG A 548 54.24 -3.72 -9.97
N VAL A 549 53.25 -3.17 -10.66
CA VAL A 549 53.09 -3.29 -12.12
C VAL A 549 52.99 -1.88 -12.70
N VAL A 550 53.82 -1.56 -13.69
CA VAL A 550 53.86 -0.27 -14.38
C VAL A 550 53.30 -0.42 -15.78
N ILE A 551 52.30 0.39 -16.11
CA ILE A 551 51.62 0.40 -17.41
C ILE A 551 51.90 1.73 -18.09
N GLN A 552 52.42 1.67 -19.31
CA GLN A 552 52.55 2.82 -20.21
C GLN A 552 51.29 2.91 -21.07
N ALA A 553 50.42 3.85 -20.73
CA ALA A 553 49.15 4.10 -21.41
C ALA A 553 49.32 4.86 -22.73
#